data_AF-A0A1E5T933-F1
#
_entry.id   AF-A0A1E5T933-F1
#
_cell.length_a   1.000
_cell.length_b   1.000
_cell.length_c   1.000
_cell.angle_alpha   90.00
_cell.angle_beta   90.00
_cell.angle_gamma   90.00
#
_symmetry.space_group_name_H-M   'P 1'
#
loop_
_entity.id
_entity.type
_entity.pdbx_description
1 polymer ?
#
loop_
_entity_poly.entity_id
_entity_poly.type
_entity_poly.pdbx_seq_one_letter_code
_entity_poly.pdbx_strand_id
1 'polypeptide(L)'
;MFGTLVIGLPSKHTGGELKISFNNRTQIVDFSEAYTTYKLPYTAFFADCEHEIKPITSGYRICLVYNLVNANSNSQINSPKFSIQQNKISEILTSSKEEFKELPKAIFLGHEYTPANFSLMNLKGHDKPRAEALLHAAEKAGYYAQLALITHYQNGQLEADYDYYNSYRRYDDEPEEDGTMGEIYDEYTYIEHWNGNNPGLGYLSIEKKDVIADLDLGEGEPTEKEEEGFTGNAGMTIEYWYHYGAVVLWPKSRHISILKNRPIEDQLKWLDYYMKKSHVPNSEYTHAIREILLGFSEPNFDIRRRDTLDFSILAIALCYINDKIIAGKLNNNLSKIFDNISTESWCSLIKQYSFTLFKKVFVAVENSNNLYKIGHLIHILRKMAQERTALNPLLKEQIEYIPNYISTNDIHNVKDSYLYYEKNTIGRMEVATRLVQDILRLSTFKNKDTTWTEITTKKITKYLSRKYLNKVLFKALLNSKNKTPLFYNVKEVCIQELSHKTNEKPQPPINWTRKVPNSKRNPKIWEMLSPFLNSPIDFVYEYRGKSTTKTGSRKCN
;
A
#
# COMPACT_ATOMS: atom_id res chain seq x y z
N MET A 1 -4.74 34.23 1.92
CA MET A 1 -4.39 35.53 2.53
C MET A 1 -2.88 35.66 2.53
N PHE A 2 -2.31 36.83 2.24
CA PHE A 2 -0.85 37.05 2.25
C PHE A 2 -0.40 38.19 3.16
N GLY A 3 -1.34 38.98 3.69
CA GLY A 3 -1.04 40.11 4.55
C GLY A 3 -2.28 40.74 5.16
N THR A 4 -2.04 41.78 5.94
CA THR A 4 -3.07 42.53 6.66
C THR A 4 -2.92 44.01 6.33
N LEU A 5 -4.04 44.69 6.05
CA LEU A 5 -4.13 46.14 5.93
C LEU A 5 -4.90 46.69 7.11
N VAL A 6 -4.31 47.64 7.82
CA VAL A 6 -4.94 48.36 8.94
C VAL A 6 -5.08 49.82 8.55
N ILE A 7 -6.30 50.35 8.61
CA ILE A 7 -6.61 51.76 8.36
C ILE A 7 -7.15 52.36 9.67
N GLY A 8 -6.47 53.37 10.21
CA GLY A 8 -6.92 54.13 11.38
C GLY A 8 -8.02 55.12 11.00
N LEU A 9 -9.16 55.03 11.69
CA LEU A 9 -10.25 55.99 11.55
C LEU A 9 -10.10 57.14 12.55
N PRO A 10 -10.62 58.35 12.24
CA PRO A 10 -10.52 59.50 13.13
C PRO A 10 -11.19 59.21 14.47
N SER A 11 -10.38 58.91 15.47
CA SER A 11 -10.83 58.49 16.79
C SER A 11 -9.84 58.97 17.84
N LYS A 12 -10.35 59.59 18.90
CA LYS A 12 -9.51 60.22 19.93
C LYS A 12 -8.95 59.13 20.85
N HIS A 13 -7.64 58.91 20.81
CA HIS A 13 -6.94 58.00 21.71
C HIS A 13 -5.47 58.41 21.95
N THR A 14 -4.86 57.80 22.98
CA THR A 14 -3.42 57.84 23.27
C THR A 14 -2.92 56.42 23.55
N GLY A 15 -1.68 56.11 23.15
CA GLY A 15 -1.21 54.73 23.08
C GLY A 15 -1.93 53.96 21.96
N GLY A 16 -1.81 52.63 21.96
CA GLY A 16 -2.40 51.80 20.90
C GLY A 16 -1.55 51.71 19.62
N GLU A 17 -0.25 52.03 19.69
CA GLU A 17 0.65 51.94 18.55
C GLU A 17 0.78 50.49 18.08
N LEU A 18 0.76 50.28 16.76
CA LEU A 18 0.99 48.98 16.16
C LEU A 18 2.48 48.81 15.91
N LYS A 19 3.11 47.88 16.61
CA LYS A 19 4.50 47.48 16.36
C LYS A 19 4.48 46.27 15.44
N ILE A 20 5.26 46.33 14.36
CA ILE A 20 5.41 45.28 13.37
C ILE A 20 6.90 44.93 13.29
N SER A 21 7.24 43.66 13.40
CA SER A 21 8.64 43.18 13.39
C SER A 21 8.84 42.07 12.36
N PHE A 22 9.97 42.12 11.65
CA PHE A 22 10.43 41.09 10.72
C PHE A 22 11.95 41.18 10.51
N ASN A 23 12.69 40.09 10.68
CA ASN A 23 14.15 40.00 10.47
C ASN A 23 14.96 41.17 11.05
N ASN A 24 14.91 41.33 12.38
CA ASN A 24 15.59 42.39 13.14
C ASN A 24 15.22 43.83 12.74
N ARG A 25 14.14 44.02 11.97
CA ARG A 25 13.57 45.32 11.68
C ARG A 25 12.25 45.45 12.40
N THR A 26 12.08 46.56 13.11
CA THR A 26 10.84 46.91 13.78
C THR A 26 10.35 48.25 13.26
N GLN A 27 9.07 48.34 12.96
CA GLN A 27 8.37 49.56 12.59
C GLN A 27 7.23 49.77 13.58
N ILE A 28 7.04 51.01 14.03
CA ILE A 28 5.96 51.39 14.93
C ILE A 28 5.08 52.38 14.19
N VAL A 29 3.79 52.08 14.10
CA VAL A 29 2.80 52.92 13.43
C VAL A 29 1.85 53.48 14.48
N ASP A 30 1.85 54.80 14.62
CA ASP A 30 0.89 55.53 15.45
C ASP A 30 -0.32 55.95 14.60
N PHE A 31 -1.53 55.62 15.09
CA PHE A 31 -2.79 55.96 14.45
C PHE A 31 -3.50 57.15 15.14
N SER A 32 -2.96 57.67 16.23
CA SER A 32 -3.58 58.73 17.05
C SER A 32 -3.74 60.06 16.29
N GLU A 33 -2.86 60.33 15.33
CA GLU A 33 -2.90 61.53 14.48
C GLU A 33 -4.13 61.59 13.55
N ALA A 34 -4.84 60.48 13.36
CA ALA A 34 -6.03 60.42 12.52
C ALA A 34 -7.12 61.38 13.01
N TYR A 35 -7.24 61.56 14.33
CA TYR A 35 -8.24 62.43 14.94
C TYR A 35 -7.99 63.93 14.69
N THR A 36 -6.73 64.35 14.76
CA THR A 36 -6.36 65.77 14.65
C THR A 36 -6.20 66.24 13.22
N THR A 37 -5.73 65.35 12.33
CA THR A 37 -5.43 65.70 10.94
C THR A 37 -6.56 65.35 9.96
N TYR A 38 -7.54 64.55 10.41
CA TYR A 38 -8.56 63.91 9.55
C TYR A 38 -7.98 63.12 8.37
N LYS A 39 -6.68 62.79 8.41
CA LYS A 39 -6.04 61.86 7.49
C LYS A 39 -6.26 60.45 8.02
N LEU A 40 -6.32 59.48 7.11
CA LEU A 40 -6.48 58.07 7.46
C LEU A 40 -5.10 57.39 7.40
N PRO A 41 -4.32 57.36 8.50
CA PRO A 41 -3.09 56.59 8.55
C PRO A 41 -3.39 55.13 8.27
N TYR A 42 -2.57 54.51 7.44
CA TYR A 42 -2.71 53.10 7.12
C TYR A 42 -1.35 52.42 7.12
N THR A 43 -1.36 51.11 7.36
CA THR A 43 -0.18 50.26 7.21
C THR A 43 -0.61 48.91 6.66
N ALA A 44 0.23 48.35 5.81
CA ALA A 44 0.07 47.00 5.29
C ALA A 44 1.34 46.21 5.56
N PHE A 45 1.17 44.97 6.02
CA PHE A 45 2.28 44.07 6.33
C PHE A 45 1.93 42.65 5.92
N PHE A 46 2.96 41.85 5.65
CA PHE A 46 2.79 40.43 5.30
C PHE A 46 2.29 39.64 6.51
N ALA A 47 1.57 38.54 6.24
CA ALA A 47 0.98 37.71 7.29
C ALA A 47 2.04 37.12 8.24
N ASP A 48 3.28 37.02 7.76
CA ASP A 48 4.41 36.45 8.49
C ASP A 48 5.18 37.49 9.33
N CYS A 49 4.69 38.73 9.42
CA CYS A 49 5.27 39.71 10.34
C CYS A 49 4.68 39.51 11.75
N GLU A 50 5.56 39.42 12.75
CA GLU A 50 5.15 39.55 14.15
C GLU A 50 4.54 40.93 14.36
N HIS A 51 3.40 41.01 15.03
CA HIS A 51 2.76 42.29 15.30
C HIS A 51 2.08 42.30 16.66
N GLU A 52 2.20 43.44 17.35
CA GLU A 52 1.57 43.67 18.64
C GLU A 52 0.93 45.06 18.66
N ILE A 53 -0.23 45.17 19.29
CA ILE A 53 -0.88 46.45 19.58
C ILE A 53 -0.50 46.81 21.02
N LYS A 54 0.18 47.95 21.20
CA LYS A 54 0.50 48.45 22.54
C LYS A 54 -0.78 48.84 23.31
N PRO A 55 -0.75 48.85 24.65
CA PRO A 55 -1.91 49.26 25.43
C PRO A 55 -2.41 50.67 25.07
N ILE A 56 -3.73 50.83 25.01
CA ILE A 56 -4.37 52.14 24.90
C ILE A 56 -4.47 52.72 26.30
N THR A 57 -3.91 53.92 26.50
CA THR A 57 -3.86 54.58 27.82
C THR A 57 -5.03 55.52 28.06
N SER A 58 -5.71 55.99 27.00
CA SER A 58 -6.91 56.83 27.08
C SER A 58 -7.63 56.88 25.73
N GLY A 59 -8.96 57.00 25.76
CA GLY A 59 -9.82 57.13 24.59
C GLY A 59 -10.13 55.79 23.91
N TYR A 60 -10.53 55.86 22.64
CA TYR A 60 -10.91 54.69 21.83
C TYR A 60 -10.23 54.73 20.47
N ARG A 61 -9.56 53.64 20.11
CA ARG A 61 -8.94 53.45 18.79
C ARG A 61 -9.89 52.68 17.89
N ILE A 62 -10.29 53.29 16.78
CA ILE A 62 -11.15 52.67 15.77
C ILE A 62 -10.31 52.42 14.51
N CYS A 63 -10.29 51.17 14.02
CA CYS A 63 -9.57 50.79 12.81
C CYS A 63 -10.40 49.87 11.94
N LEU A 64 -10.19 49.94 10.62
CA LEU A 64 -10.63 48.92 9.67
C LEU A 64 -9.46 47.97 9.41
N VAL A 65 -9.68 46.67 9.61
CA VAL A 65 -8.67 45.63 9.40
C VAL A 65 -9.14 44.72 8.29
N TYR A 66 -8.34 44.62 7.23
CA TYR A 66 -8.63 43.80 6.06
C TYR A 66 -7.58 42.72 5.86
N ASN A 67 -8.04 41.52 5.53
CA ASN A 67 -7.19 40.45 5.01
C ASN A 67 -6.87 40.75 3.55
N LEU A 68 -5.57 40.86 3.23
CA LEU A 68 -5.12 40.94 1.85
C LEU A 68 -5.09 39.53 1.26
N VAL A 69 -5.90 39.31 0.24
CA VAL A 69 -6.04 38.02 -0.45
C VAL A 69 -5.67 38.17 -1.92
N ASN A 70 -5.04 37.15 -2.48
CA ASN A 70 -4.75 37.13 -3.90
C ASN A 70 -5.99 36.60 -4.64
N ALA A 71 -6.64 37.46 -5.43
CA ALA A 71 -7.86 37.11 -6.16
C ALA A 71 -7.59 36.26 -7.41
N ASN A 72 -6.37 36.30 -7.95
CA ASN A 72 -5.98 35.54 -9.14
C ASN A 72 -4.96 34.46 -8.76
N SER A 73 -5.38 33.19 -8.82
CA SER A 73 -4.52 32.03 -8.55
C SER A 73 -3.30 31.91 -9.47
N ASN A 74 -3.27 32.62 -10.60
CA ASN A 74 -2.20 32.54 -11.60
C ASN A 74 -1.03 33.51 -11.40
N SER A 75 -1.15 34.53 -10.55
CA SER A 75 -0.04 35.47 -10.24
C SER A 75 0.46 35.20 -8.82
N GLN A 76 1.41 34.28 -8.69
CA GLN A 76 1.98 33.92 -7.40
C GLN A 76 2.83 35.07 -6.85
N ILE A 77 2.50 35.57 -5.65
CA ILE A 77 3.36 36.51 -4.93
C ILE A 77 4.57 35.71 -4.48
N ASN A 78 5.73 35.97 -5.09
CA ASN A 78 6.96 35.25 -4.79
C ASN A 78 7.54 35.71 -3.46
N SER A 79 8.01 34.77 -2.66
CA SER A 79 8.76 35.05 -1.44
C SER A 79 10.08 35.78 -1.75
N PRO A 80 10.67 36.55 -0.81
CA PRO A 80 11.99 37.14 -1.00
C PRO A 80 13.01 36.10 -1.50
N LYS A 81 13.89 36.48 -2.43
CA LYS A 81 14.91 35.54 -2.92
C LYS A 81 15.97 35.32 -1.86
N PHE A 82 15.98 34.13 -1.24
CA PHE A 82 16.96 33.72 -0.24
C PHE A 82 18.27 33.21 -0.87
N SER A 83 18.74 33.82 -1.96
CA SER A 83 19.88 33.30 -2.75
C SER A 83 21.19 33.24 -1.96
N ILE A 84 21.43 34.18 -1.05
CA ILE A 84 22.62 34.20 -0.18
C ILE A 84 22.55 33.01 0.80
N GLN A 85 21.40 32.79 1.43
CA GLN A 85 21.18 31.68 2.36
C GLN A 85 21.27 30.34 1.63
N GLN A 86 20.66 30.22 0.45
CA GLN A 86 20.75 29.04 -0.41
C GLN A 86 22.21 28.69 -0.74
N ASN A 87 23.04 29.68 -1.05
CA ASN A 87 24.47 29.46 -1.31
C ASN A 87 25.20 28.96 -0.06
N LYS A 88 24.99 29.59 1.10
CA LYS A 88 25.59 29.17 2.38
C LYS A 88 25.18 27.74 2.76
N ILE A 89 23.88 27.42 2.66
CA ILE A 89 23.36 26.07 2.93
C ILE A 89 24.00 25.08 1.95
N SER A 90 24.09 25.41 0.66
CA SER A 90 24.72 24.55 -0.34
C SER A 90 26.20 24.28 -0.03
N GLU A 91 26.95 25.26 0.48
CA GLU A 91 28.36 25.10 0.91
C GLU A 91 28.47 24.19 2.14
N ILE A 92 27.58 24.36 3.12
CA ILE A 92 27.51 23.49 4.31
C ILE A 92 27.20 22.05 3.90
N LEU A 93 26.17 21.84 3.07
CA LEU A 93 25.81 20.50 2.57
C LEU A 93 26.94 19.86 1.75
N THR A 94 27.71 20.65 1.00
CA THR A 94 28.83 20.14 0.22
C THR A 94 29.99 19.70 1.11
N SER A 95 30.32 20.47 2.15
CA SER A 95 31.39 20.17 3.09
C SER A 95 31.05 19.07 4.11
N SER A 96 29.76 18.89 4.40
CA SER A 96 29.28 17.98 5.46
C SER A 96 28.83 16.60 4.95
N LYS A 97 29.23 16.18 3.74
CA LYS A 97 28.76 14.93 3.11
C LYS A 97 28.96 13.68 3.96
N GLU A 98 30.04 13.62 4.75
CA GLU A 98 30.32 12.47 5.62
C GLU A 98 29.35 12.36 6.80
N GLU A 99 28.68 13.45 7.19
CA GLU A 99 27.63 13.39 8.20
C GLU A 99 26.35 12.69 7.71
N PHE A 100 26.20 12.50 6.40
CA PHE A 100 25.07 11.82 5.77
C PHE A 100 25.40 10.39 5.36
N LYS A 101 26.39 9.78 6.02
CA LYS A 101 26.89 8.45 5.65
C LYS A 101 25.91 7.33 5.97
N GLU A 102 25.18 7.44 7.09
CA GLU A 102 24.33 6.36 7.59
C GLU A 102 22.86 6.54 7.21
N LEU A 103 22.24 7.66 7.61
CA LEU A 103 20.83 7.94 7.38
C LEU A 103 20.61 9.33 6.77
N PRO A 104 19.48 9.54 6.05
CA PRO A 104 19.01 10.88 5.71
C PRO A 104 18.84 11.75 6.96
N LYS A 105 19.10 13.06 6.84
CA LYS A 105 18.79 14.01 7.91
C LYS A 105 17.49 14.75 7.64
N ALA A 106 16.78 15.08 8.71
CA ALA A 106 15.53 15.82 8.68
C ALA A 106 15.72 17.22 9.26
N ILE A 107 15.39 18.26 8.50
CA ILE A 107 15.36 19.64 8.99
C ILE A 107 13.91 20.02 9.25
N PHE A 108 13.58 20.29 10.51
CA PHE A 108 12.21 20.61 10.89
C PHE A 108 11.80 22.00 10.39
N LEU A 109 10.52 22.09 10.05
CA LEU A 109 9.80 23.32 9.79
C LEU A 109 9.12 23.77 11.10
N GLY A 110 8.66 25.01 11.15
CA GLY A 110 8.18 25.65 12.38
C GLY A 110 6.73 25.33 12.75
N HIS A 111 5.93 24.75 11.85
CA HIS A 111 4.52 24.43 12.13
C HIS A 111 4.21 22.94 12.06
N GLU A 112 3.13 22.57 12.73
CA GLU A 112 2.50 21.26 12.63
C GLU A 112 1.58 21.15 11.41
N TYR A 113 1.55 19.93 10.86
CA TYR A 113 0.81 19.58 9.66
C TYR A 113 0.19 18.18 9.77
N THR A 114 -0.92 17.98 9.06
CA THR A 114 -1.49 16.64 8.83
C THR A 114 -1.18 16.17 7.41
N PRO A 115 -1.19 14.86 7.12
CA PRO A 115 -0.95 14.34 5.77
C PRO A 115 -1.85 14.97 4.70
N ALA A 116 -3.10 15.31 5.04
CA ALA A 116 -4.07 15.90 4.11
C ALA A 116 -3.69 17.33 3.66
N ASN A 117 -2.98 18.08 4.53
CA ASN A 117 -2.66 19.49 4.29
C ASN A 117 -1.17 19.74 4.05
N PHE A 118 -0.33 18.70 4.04
CA PHE A 118 1.11 18.85 3.91
C PHE A 118 1.60 18.85 2.45
N SER A 119 1.77 20.05 1.88
CA SER A 119 2.39 20.26 0.57
C SER A 119 3.12 21.59 0.52
N LEU A 120 4.06 21.74 -0.42
CA LEU A 120 4.81 22.99 -0.60
C LEU A 120 3.90 24.23 -0.77
N MET A 121 2.71 24.03 -1.37
CA MET A 121 1.74 25.12 -1.57
C MET A 121 0.96 25.47 -0.30
N ASN A 122 0.86 24.53 0.64
CA ASN A 122 0.05 24.64 1.87
C ASN A 122 0.90 24.86 3.13
N LEU A 123 2.22 25.00 3.00
CA LEU A 123 3.10 25.35 4.11
C LEU A 123 2.71 26.72 4.70
N LYS A 124 2.67 26.80 6.02
CA LYS A 124 2.26 27.96 6.82
C LYS A 124 3.45 28.89 7.08
N GLY A 125 3.20 30.19 7.01
CA GLY A 125 4.16 31.22 7.37
C GLY A 125 5.55 31.03 6.76
N HIS A 126 6.58 31.09 7.62
CA HIS A 126 7.99 30.98 7.26
C HIS A 126 8.41 29.60 6.71
N ASP A 127 7.57 28.56 6.85
CA ASP A 127 7.93 27.21 6.44
C ASP A 127 8.07 27.09 4.93
N LYS A 128 7.24 27.80 4.18
CA LYS A 128 7.30 27.81 2.73
C LYS A 128 8.65 28.33 2.20
N PRO A 129 9.08 29.57 2.52
CA PRO A 129 10.38 30.05 2.08
C PRO A 129 11.56 29.24 2.60
N ARG A 130 11.47 28.70 3.83
CA ARG A 130 12.49 27.82 4.41
C ARG A 130 12.62 26.54 3.59
N ALA A 131 11.50 25.87 3.29
CA ALA A 131 11.46 24.68 2.48
C ALA A 131 11.98 24.92 1.06
N GLU A 132 11.53 25.98 0.38
CA GLU A 132 12.00 26.34 -0.96
C GLU A 132 13.53 26.59 -0.98
N ALA A 133 14.06 27.30 0.02
CA ALA A 133 15.49 27.53 0.14
C ALA A 133 16.28 26.24 0.36
N LEU A 134 15.80 25.34 1.23
CA LEU A 134 16.43 24.06 1.51
C LEU A 134 16.42 23.13 0.29
N LEU A 135 15.28 23.00 -0.40
CA LEU A 135 15.14 22.17 -1.60
C LEU A 135 16.09 22.62 -2.72
N HIS A 136 16.16 23.94 -2.98
CA HIS A 136 17.07 24.49 -3.99
C HIS A 136 18.55 24.34 -3.60
N ALA A 137 18.90 24.59 -2.34
CA ALA A 137 20.27 24.43 -1.86
C ALA A 137 20.73 22.97 -1.92
N ALA A 138 19.85 22.03 -1.56
CA ALA A 138 20.11 20.60 -1.65
C ALA A 138 20.34 20.15 -3.09
N GLU A 139 19.50 20.59 -4.02
CA GLU A 139 19.69 20.29 -5.45
C GLU A 139 21.04 20.77 -5.96
N LYS A 140 21.43 22.02 -5.63
CA LYS A 140 22.73 22.60 -5.99
C LYS A 140 23.91 21.82 -5.40
N ALA A 141 23.76 21.28 -4.18
CA ALA A 141 24.79 20.49 -3.50
C ALA A 141 24.86 19.02 -3.94
N GLY A 142 23.96 18.56 -4.83
CA GLY A 142 23.90 17.17 -5.28
C GLY A 142 23.19 16.23 -4.30
N TYR A 143 22.18 16.74 -3.59
CA TYR A 143 21.34 15.99 -2.68
C TYR A 143 19.95 15.76 -3.29
N TYR A 144 19.31 14.68 -2.88
CA TYR A 144 17.86 14.61 -2.90
C TYR A 144 17.33 15.33 -1.67
N ALA A 145 16.23 16.06 -1.85
CA ALA A 145 15.49 16.65 -0.75
C ALA A 145 14.00 16.60 -1.06
N GLN A 146 13.20 16.29 -0.05
CA GLN A 146 11.75 16.17 -0.14
C GLN A 146 11.10 16.70 1.12
N LEU A 147 9.86 17.18 0.98
CA LEU A 147 9.03 17.41 2.15
C LEU A 147 8.64 16.06 2.74
N ALA A 148 8.70 15.91 4.05
CA ALA A 148 8.21 14.73 4.74
C ALA A 148 7.49 15.11 6.03
N LEU A 149 6.51 14.29 6.42
CA LEU A 149 5.92 14.37 7.75
C LEU A 149 6.63 13.37 8.65
N ILE A 150 7.15 13.87 9.77
CA ILE A 150 7.83 13.08 10.78
C ILE A 150 6.88 12.92 11.94
N THR A 151 6.63 11.66 12.31
CA THR A 151 5.83 11.30 13.46
C THR A 151 6.78 10.88 14.57
N HIS A 152 6.68 11.55 15.70
CA HIS A 152 7.27 11.10 16.95
C HIS A 152 6.16 10.51 17.80
N TYR A 153 6.33 9.24 18.18
CA TYR A 153 5.33 8.48 18.93
C TYR A 153 5.87 8.16 20.31
N GLN A 154 5.01 8.32 21.31
CA GLN A 154 5.25 7.95 22.69
C GLN A 154 4.07 7.14 23.21
N ASN A 155 4.37 6.06 23.95
CA ASN A 155 3.39 5.27 24.68
C ASN A 155 3.86 5.11 26.11
N GLY A 156 2.94 5.26 27.06
CA GLY A 156 3.27 5.25 28.47
C GLY A 156 2.08 5.13 29.38
N GLN A 157 2.33 5.34 30.67
CA GLN A 157 1.32 5.26 31.70
C GLN A 157 0.32 6.41 31.58
N LEU A 158 -0.97 6.10 31.62
CA LEU A 158 -2.03 7.11 31.79
C LEU A 158 -2.07 7.54 33.27
N GLU A 159 -1.68 8.78 33.54
CA GLU A 159 -1.89 9.45 34.82
C GLU A 159 -3.16 10.30 34.76
N ALA A 160 -4.13 9.95 35.59
CA ALA A 160 -5.39 10.67 35.71
C ALA A 160 -5.79 10.81 37.19
N ASP A 161 -6.46 11.92 37.51
CA ASP A 161 -6.90 12.23 38.87
C ASP A 161 -7.99 11.25 39.37
N TYR A 162 -8.20 11.22 40.69
CA TYR A 162 -9.12 10.27 41.35
C TYR A 162 -10.57 10.31 40.82
N ASP A 163 -11.01 11.44 40.25
CA ASP A 163 -12.35 11.58 39.67
C ASP A 163 -12.49 10.88 38.30
N TYR A 164 -11.41 10.77 37.53
CA TYR A 164 -11.35 10.00 36.29
C TYR A 164 -11.52 8.48 36.54
N TYR A 165 -11.03 7.97 37.67
CA TYR A 165 -11.26 6.58 38.08
C TYR A 165 -12.74 6.27 38.40
N ASN A 166 -13.55 7.29 38.73
CA ASN A 166 -14.97 7.12 39.03
C ASN A 166 -15.87 7.23 37.80
N SER A 167 -15.46 7.94 36.73
CA SER A 167 -16.25 8.08 35.50
C SER A 167 -16.39 6.75 34.75
N TYR A 168 -15.31 5.96 34.64
CA TYR A 168 -15.36 4.62 34.03
C TYR A 168 -16.22 3.59 34.80
N ARG A 169 -16.65 3.88 36.03
CA ARG A 169 -17.62 3.06 36.78
C ARG A 169 -19.08 3.42 36.50
N ARG A 170 -19.36 4.57 35.88
CA ARG A 170 -20.69 4.97 35.43
C ARG A 170 -20.79 4.76 33.92
N TYR A 171 -21.65 3.85 33.51
CA TYR A 171 -21.84 3.47 32.10
C TYR A 171 -22.40 4.56 31.16
N ASP A 172 -22.53 5.83 31.60
CA ASP A 172 -23.29 6.86 30.88
C ASP A 172 -22.60 8.23 30.73
N ASP A 173 -21.40 8.47 31.28
CA ASP A 173 -20.72 9.77 31.19
C ASP A 173 -19.37 9.66 30.44
N GLU A 174 -19.21 10.43 29.35
CA GLU A 174 -17.90 10.66 28.72
C GLU A 174 -17.04 11.51 29.68
N PRO A 175 -15.80 11.11 30.03
CA PRO A 175 -14.97 11.85 30.98
C PRO A 175 -14.66 13.27 30.47
N GLU A 176 -14.80 14.27 31.35
CA GLU A 176 -14.60 15.70 31.04
C GLU A 176 -13.14 16.18 31.21
N GLU A 177 -12.24 15.35 31.74
CA GLU A 177 -10.80 15.67 31.91
C GLU A 177 -9.92 14.63 31.22
N ASP A 178 -9.04 15.11 30.34
CA ASP A 178 -8.08 14.29 29.60
C ASP A 178 -6.90 13.91 30.51
N GLY A 179 -6.52 12.63 30.55
CA GLY A 179 -5.36 12.22 31.34
C GLY A 179 -4.04 12.62 30.67
N THR A 180 -2.96 12.55 31.44
CA THR A 180 -1.62 12.94 30.99
C THR A 180 -0.65 11.76 31.00
N MET A 181 0.40 11.83 30.18
CA MET A 181 1.44 10.80 30.11
C MET A 181 2.36 10.88 31.32
N GLY A 182 2.45 9.78 32.07
CA GLY A 182 3.43 9.55 33.13
C GLY A 182 4.71 8.91 32.60
N GLU A 183 5.05 7.72 33.09
CA GLU A 183 6.24 6.97 32.65
C GLU A 183 6.08 6.52 31.18
N ILE A 184 7.04 6.91 30.33
CA ILE A 184 7.10 6.49 28.93
C ILE A 184 7.71 5.09 28.84
N TYR A 185 6.98 4.16 28.22
CA TYR A 185 7.42 2.79 27.98
C TYR A 185 8.13 2.64 26.65
N ASP A 186 7.57 3.25 25.59
CA ASP A 186 8.09 3.17 24.23
C ASP A 186 8.11 4.56 23.59
N GLU A 187 9.22 4.88 22.91
CA GLU A 187 9.39 6.14 22.19
C GLU A 187 10.17 5.88 20.90
N TYR A 188 9.66 6.37 19.78
CA TYR A 188 10.37 6.30 18.50
C TYR A 188 9.91 7.35 17.50
N THR A 189 10.82 7.73 16.59
CA THR A 189 10.56 8.71 15.54
C THR A 189 10.68 8.09 14.17
N TYR A 190 9.73 8.36 13.28
CA TYR A 190 9.72 7.80 11.93
C TYR A 190 9.11 8.75 10.89
N ILE A 191 9.45 8.49 9.63
CA ILE A 191 8.80 9.09 8.47
C ILE A 191 7.91 8.04 7.82
N GLU A 192 6.66 8.42 7.54
CA GLU A 192 5.74 7.62 6.73
C GLU A 192 5.21 8.38 5.51
N HIS A 193 5.18 9.71 5.56
CA HIS A 193 4.63 10.53 4.50
C HIS A 193 5.72 11.35 3.81
N TRP A 194 5.80 11.22 2.48
CA TRP A 194 6.75 11.92 1.63
C TRP A 194 6.02 12.71 0.55
N ASN A 195 6.45 13.94 0.30
CA ASN A 195 5.92 14.80 -0.74
C ASN A 195 7.07 15.41 -1.56
N GLY A 196 7.16 15.01 -2.83
CA GLY A 196 8.18 15.49 -3.75
C GLY A 196 8.02 14.94 -5.16
N ASN A 197 8.87 15.41 -6.08
CA ASN A 197 8.84 15.02 -7.49
C ASN A 197 9.35 13.59 -7.77
N ASN A 198 9.98 12.97 -6.78
CA ASN A 198 10.55 11.63 -6.85
C ASN A 198 9.89 10.77 -5.76
N PRO A 199 9.97 9.44 -5.81
CA PRO A 199 9.49 8.58 -4.72
C PRO A 199 10.21 8.91 -3.40
N GLY A 200 9.55 8.65 -2.27
CA GLY A 200 10.16 8.70 -0.94
C GLY A 200 11.03 7.47 -0.64
N LEU A 201 11.56 7.38 0.58
CA LEU A 201 12.31 6.20 1.05
C LEU A 201 11.45 5.19 1.83
N GLY A 202 10.12 5.36 1.81
CA GLY A 202 9.18 4.53 2.53
C GLY A 202 9.17 4.81 4.02
N TYR A 203 8.78 3.81 4.83
CA TYR A 203 8.91 3.88 6.28
C TYR A 203 10.39 3.97 6.66
N LEU A 204 10.77 5.01 7.39
CA LEU A 204 12.14 5.27 7.80
C LEU A 204 12.19 5.72 9.26
N SER A 205 12.78 4.89 10.13
CA SER A 205 13.13 5.31 11.49
C SER A 205 14.21 6.38 11.45
N ILE A 206 14.05 7.40 12.27
CA ILE A 206 15.00 8.50 12.43
C ILE A 206 15.41 8.60 13.90
N GLU A 207 16.70 8.79 14.14
CA GLU A 207 17.21 9.03 15.49
C GLU A 207 17.26 10.54 15.78
N LYS A 208 17.21 10.93 17.06
CA LYS A 208 17.31 12.34 17.48
C LYS A 208 18.56 13.04 16.92
N LYS A 209 19.67 12.32 16.73
CA LYS A 209 20.93 12.84 16.15
C LYS A 209 20.81 13.23 14.66
N ASP A 210 19.84 12.66 13.95
CA ASP A 210 19.61 12.89 12.52
C ASP A 210 18.53 13.97 12.27
N VAL A 211 17.97 14.51 13.35
CA VAL A 211 17.05 15.64 13.34
C VAL A 211 17.80 16.94 13.60
N ILE A 212 17.53 17.94 12.77
CA ILE A 212 18.01 19.31 12.91
C ILE A 212 16.79 20.19 13.17
N ALA A 213 16.56 20.54 14.42
CA ALA A 213 15.42 21.30 14.88
C ALA A 213 15.83 22.29 15.99
N ASP A 214 15.06 23.37 16.13
CA ASP A 214 15.20 24.33 17.23
C ASP A 214 14.28 23.99 18.42
N LEU A 215 13.60 22.85 18.36
CA LEU A 215 12.65 22.33 19.35
C LEU A 215 13.05 20.92 19.78
N ASP A 216 12.67 20.56 21.00
CA ASP A 216 12.80 19.18 21.49
C ASP A 216 11.62 18.31 21.02
N LEU A 217 11.93 17.06 20.66
CA LEU A 217 10.94 16.09 20.22
C LEU A 217 10.09 15.64 21.42
N GLY A 218 8.78 15.50 21.20
CA GLY A 218 7.87 14.99 22.24
C GLY A 218 7.60 15.98 23.37
N GLU A 219 7.95 17.25 23.20
CA GLU A 219 7.61 18.32 24.14
C GLU A 219 6.44 19.17 23.61
N GLY A 220 5.56 19.58 24.52
CA GLY A 220 4.36 20.36 24.22
C GLY A 220 3.10 19.50 24.05
N GLU A 221 2.05 20.12 23.53
CA GLU A 221 0.77 19.45 23.28
C GLU A 221 0.91 18.45 22.12
N PRO A 222 0.45 17.20 22.27
CA PRO A 222 0.48 16.22 21.19
C PRO A 222 -0.51 16.60 20.09
N THR A 223 -0.16 16.25 18.84
CA THR A 223 -1.05 16.50 17.70
C THR A 223 -2.27 15.57 17.74
N GLU A 224 -2.06 14.31 18.12
CA GLU A 224 -3.11 13.32 18.35
C GLU A 224 -2.83 12.58 19.67
N LYS A 225 -3.90 12.19 20.38
CA LYS A 225 -3.82 11.39 21.60
C LYS A 225 -4.91 10.33 21.65
N GLU A 226 -4.58 9.16 22.16
CA GLU A 226 -5.53 8.06 22.38
C GLU A 226 -5.30 7.46 23.77
N GLU A 227 -6.41 7.19 24.48
CA GLU A 227 -6.40 6.63 25.83
C GLU A 227 -6.96 5.21 25.80
N GLU A 228 -6.22 4.23 26.33
CA GLU A 228 -6.72 2.87 26.54
C GLU A 228 -7.11 2.67 28.00
N GLY A 229 -8.42 2.57 28.21
CA GLY A 229 -9.02 2.31 29.52
C GLY A 229 -8.73 0.91 30.06
N PHE A 230 -9.23 0.64 31.27
CA PHE A 230 -8.94 -0.58 32.02
C PHE A 230 -9.36 -1.88 31.26
N THR A 231 -8.38 -2.64 30.74
CA THR A 231 -8.61 -3.93 30.05
C THR A 231 -8.45 -5.16 30.96
N GLY A 232 -8.61 -4.99 32.28
CA GLY A 232 -8.55 -6.07 33.26
C GLY A 232 -7.25 -6.06 34.08
N ASN A 233 -6.29 -6.95 33.79
CA ASN A 233 -5.03 -7.00 34.55
C ASN A 233 -3.92 -6.10 33.99
N ALA A 234 -4.14 -5.47 32.84
CA ALA A 234 -3.20 -4.52 32.24
C ALA A 234 -3.45 -3.10 32.79
N GLY A 235 -2.38 -2.35 33.01
CA GLY A 235 -2.46 -0.93 33.39
C GLY A 235 -3.04 -0.10 32.24
N MET A 236 -3.54 1.08 32.57
CA MET A 236 -4.06 2.04 31.59
C MET A 236 -2.89 2.71 30.85
N THR A 237 -3.03 2.85 29.55
CA THR A 237 -2.00 3.44 28.68
C THR A 237 -2.55 4.64 27.94
N ILE A 238 -1.66 5.57 27.61
CA ILE A 238 -1.94 6.69 26.74
C ILE A 238 -0.87 6.74 25.65
N GLU A 239 -1.30 7.08 24.45
CA GLU A 239 -0.46 7.21 23.27
C GLU A 239 -0.50 8.64 22.76
N TYR A 240 0.67 9.21 22.48
CA TYR A 240 0.85 10.54 21.91
C TYR A 240 1.52 10.45 20.55
N TRP A 241 0.97 11.18 19.58
CA TRP A 241 1.58 11.38 18.26
C TRP A 241 1.85 12.87 18.04
N TYR A 242 3.10 13.20 17.74
CA TYR A 242 3.53 14.54 17.36
C TYR A 242 3.90 14.56 15.88
N HIS A 243 3.29 15.46 15.10
CA HIS A 243 3.49 15.54 13.65
C HIS A 243 4.26 16.79 13.22
N TYR A 244 5.53 16.58 12.83
CA TYR A 244 6.42 17.65 12.40
C TYR A 244 6.56 17.69 10.89
N GLY A 245 6.32 18.85 10.29
CA GLY A 245 6.71 19.09 8.90
C GLY A 245 8.23 19.20 8.79
N ALA A 246 8.85 18.53 7.83
CA ALA A 246 10.29 18.60 7.64
C ALA A 246 10.71 18.60 6.17
N VAL A 247 11.93 19.06 5.91
CA VAL A 247 12.67 18.78 4.67
C VAL A 247 13.71 17.71 4.98
N VAL A 248 13.54 16.54 4.37
CA VAL A 248 14.44 15.40 4.53
C VAL A 248 15.39 15.35 3.35
N LEU A 249 16.69 15.23 3.62
CA LEU A 249 17.73 15.30 2.61
C LEU A 249 18.82 14.24 2.76
N TRP A 250 19.30 13.74 1.62
CA TRP A 250 20.37 12.75 1.55
C TRP A 250 21.20 12.90 0.25
N PRO A 251 22.51 12.58 0.26
CA PRO A 251 23.35 12.71 -0.93
C PRO A 251 22.90 11.79 -2.07
N LYS A 252 22.84 12.30 -3.30
CA LYS A 252 22.55 11.48 -4.49
C LYS A 252 23.55 10.33 -4.65
N SER A 253 24.82 10.58 -4.32
CA SER A 253 25.90 9.59 -4.38
C SER A 253 25.72 8.40 -3.41
N ARG A 254 24.93 8.55 -2.35
CA ARG A 254 24.63 7.49 -1.37
C ARG A 254 23.24 6.90 -1.53
N HIS A 255 22.42 7.46 -2.42
CA HIS A 255 21.02 7.08 -2.55
C HIS A 255 20.84 5.59 -2.85
N ILE A 256 21.62 5.01 -3.75
CA ILE A 256 21.53 3.57 -4.08
C ILE A 256 21.87 2.68 -2.89
N SER A 257 22.89 3.01 -2.10
CA SER A 257 23.21 2.25 -0.88
C SER A 257 22.11 2.32 0.17
N ILE A 258 21.47 3.49 0.33
CA ILE A 258 20.34 3.66 1.25
C ILE A 258 19.13 2.84 0.75
N LEU A 259 18.83 2.94 -0.55
CA LEU A 259 17.69 2.30 -1.19
C LEU A 259 17.75 0.77 -1.12
N LYS A 260 18.94 0.15 -1.24
CA LYS A 260 19.12 -1.31 -1.12
C LYS A 260 18.60 -1.88 0.21
N ASN A 261 18.59 -1.07 1.26
CA ASN A 261 18.12 -1.45 2.60
C ASN A 261 16.68 -1.00 2.89
N ARG A 262 15.96 -0.45 1.90
CA ARG A 262 14.55 -0.04 2.03
C ARG A 262 13.59 -1.17 1.64
N PRO A 263 12.31 -1.11 2.04
CA PRO A 263 11.30 -2.05 1.57
C PRO A 263 11.25 -2.13 0.04
N ILE A 264 10.94 -3.32 -0.48
CA ILE A 264 11.00 -3.55 -1.93
C ILE A 264 9.95 -2.80 -2.70
N GLU A 265 8.81 -2.51 -2.10
CA GLU A 265 7.83 -1.62 -2.71
C GLU A 265 8.46 -0.28 -3.08
N ASP A 266 9.28 0.30 -2.20
CA ASP A 266 9.97 1.57 -2.45
C ASP A 266 11.09 1.40 -3.48
N GLN A 267 11.83 0.29 -3.46
CA GLN A 267 12.80 -0.02 -4.51
C GLN A 267 12.15 -0.13 -5.91
N LEU A 268 10.95 -0.73 -6.00
CA LEU A 268 10.20 -0.83 -7.25
C LEU A 268 9.64 0.54 -7.69
N LYS A 269 9.16 1.37 -6.76
CA LYS A 269 8.74 2.77 -7.04
C LYS A 269 9.90 3.58 -7.61
N TRP A 270 11.10 3.46 -7.04
CA TRP A 270 12.31 4.11 -7.55
C TRP A 270 12.75 3.57 -8.90
N LEU A 271 12.66 2.24 -9.11
CA LEU A 271 12.96 1.64 -10.40
C LEU A 271 12.02 2.17 -11.50
N ASP A 272 10.72 2.25 -11.22
CA ASP A 272 9.72 2.83 -12.12
C ASP A 272 10.01 4.31 -12.41
N TYR A 273 10.35 5.09 -11.38
CA TYR A 273 10.76 6.49 -11.55
C TYR A 273 11.97 6.62 -12.49
N TYR A 274 13.03 5.82 -12.28
CA TYR A 274 14.21 5.87 -13.14
C TYR A 274 13.91 5.44 -14.57
N MET A 275 13.09 4.41 -14.77
CA MET A 275 12.64 3.97 -16.09
C MET A 275 11.86 5.07 -16.83
N LYS A 276 11.01 5.83 -16.14
CA LYS A 276 10.26 6.95 -16.72
C LYS A 276 11.16 8.13 -17.11
N LYS A 277 12.24 8.36 -16.37
CA LYS A 277 13.20 9.46 -16.61
C LYS A 277 14.31 9.09 -17.60
N SER A 278 14.55 7.81 -17.82
CA SER A 278 15.60 7.34 -18.72
C SER A 278 15.16 7.46 -20.19
N HIS A 279 15.37 8.64 -20.78
CA HIS A 279 15.10 8.86 -22.21
C HIS A 279 16.21 8.31 -23.13
N VAL A 280 17.42 8.10 -22.59
CA VAL A 280 18.59 7.63 -23.33
C VAL A 280 19.34 6.56 -22.53
N PRO A 281 19.70 5.41 -23.15
CA PRO A 281 20.61 4.43 -22.55
C PRO A 281 21.97 5.07 -22.24
N ASN A 282 22.53 4.86 -21.04
CA ASN A 282 23.77 5.44 -20.49
C ASN A 282 23.62 6.78 -19.74
N SER A 283 22.44 7.07 -19.21
CA SER A 283 22.25 8.14 -18.23
C SER A 283 22.67 7.71 -16.81
N GLU A 284 22.80 8.65 -15.88
CA GLU A 284 22.94 8.37 -14.43
C GLU A 284 21.85 7.39 -13.94
N TYR A 285 20.63 7.52 -14.48
CA TYR A 285 19.51 6.61 -14.21
C TYR A 285 19.76 5.19 -14.70
N THR A 286 20.48 4.99 -15.83
CA THR A 286 20.85 3.65 -16.30
C THR A 286 21.75 2.94 -15.28
N HIS A 287 22.68 3.66 -14.65
CA HIS A 287 23.52 3.10 -13.58
C HIS A 287 22.67 2.71 -12.35
N ALA A 288 21.77 3.60 -11.92
CA ALA A 288 20.85 3.34 -10.82
C ALA A 288 19.98 2.10 -11.07
N ILE A 289 19.40 1.97 -12.27
CA ILE A 289 18.60 0.80 -12.69
C ILE A 289 19.43 -0.49 -12.58
N ARG A 290 20.68 -0.49 -13.07
CA ARG A 290 21.56 -1.67 -13.00
C ARG A 290 21.84 -2.07 -11.56
N GLU A 291 22.14 -1.12 -10.69
CA GLU A 291 22.43 -1.37 -9.28
C GLU A 291 21.21 -1.91 -8.52
N ILE A 292 20.02 -1.38 -8.80
CA ILE A 292 18.78 -1.91 -8.24
C ILE A 292 18.58 -3.36 -8.69
N LEU A 293 18.66 -3.63 -10.00
CA LEU A 293 18.53 -4.99 -10.53
C LEU A 293 19.54 -5.98 -9.91
N LEU A 294 20.79 -5.56 -9.69
CA LEU A 294 21.78 -6.37 -9.00
C LEU A 294 21.40 -6.63 -7.54
N GLY A 295 20.84 -5.65 -6.83
CA GLY A 295 20.28 -5.87 -5.49
C GLY A 295 19.18 -6.94 -5.47
N PHE A 296 18.33 -6.97 -6.51
CA PHE A 296 17.33 -8.03 -6.71
C PHE A 296 17.92 -9.41 -7.04
N SER A 297 19.23 -9.51 -7.31
CA SER A 297 19.91 -10.79 -7.52
C SER A 297 20.52 -11.40 -6.26
N GLU A 298 20.51 -10.66 -5.14
CA GLU A 298 21.10 -11.12 -3.88
C GLU A 298 20.36 -12.34 -3.27
N PRO A 299 21.07 -13.27 -2.59
CA PRO A 299 20.47 -14.50 -2.04
C PRO A 299 19.43 -14.25 -0.95
N ASN A 300 19.64 -13.21 -0.13
CA ASN A 300 18.83 -12.84 1.03
C ASN A 300 17.53 -12.10 0.67
N PHE A 301 17.07 -12.25 -0.57
CA PHE A 301 15.82 -11.69 -1.05
C PHE A 301 14.62 -12.26 -0.29
N ASP A 302 14.15 -11.55 0.75
CA ASP A 302 13.12 -12.01 1.70
C ASP A 302 11.69 -12.01 1.14
N ILE A 303 11.20 -13.16 0.70
CA ILE A 303 9.91 -13.33 0.02
C ILE A 303 8.69 -12.97 0.90
N ARG A 304 8.84 -12.77 2.21
CA ARG A 304 7.71 -12.57 3.13
C ARG A 304 6.93 -11.28 2.81
N ARG A 305 5.59 -11.39 2.75
CA ARG A 305 4.60 -10.28 2.57
C ARG A 305 4.50 -9.64 1.18
N ARG A 306 4.79 -10.36 0.08
CA ARG A 306 4.88 -9.78 -1.28
C ARG A 306 3.84 -10.23 -2.30
N ASP A 307 2.88 -11.06 -1.90
CA ASP A 307 1.90 -11.65 -2.81
C ASP A 307 1.03 -10.61 -3.53
N THR A 308 1.00 -9.37 -3.03
CA THR A 308 0.27 -8.23 -3.60
C THR A 308 1.09 -7.30 -4.48
N LEU A 309 2.43 -7.41 -4.51
CA LEU A 309 3.29 -6.49 -5.26
C LEU A 309 3.39 -6.90 -6.73
N ASP A 310 3.43 -5.93 -7.63
CA ASP A 310 3.67 -6.15 -9.07
C ASP A 310 5.16 -5.97 -9.40
N PHE A 311 5.80 -7.05 -9.85
CA PHE A 311 7.21 -7.08 -10.22
C PHE A 311 7.44 -6.90 -11.72
N SER A 312 6.41 -6.58 -12.50
CA SER A 312 6.51 -6.35 -13.96
C SER A 312 7.57 -5.31 -14.32
N ILE A 313 7.76 -4.29 -13.48
CA ILE A 313 8.78 -3.26 -13.71
C ILE A 313 10.22 -3.83 -13.73
N LEU A 314 10.51 -4.91 -12.99
CA LEU A 314 11.82 -5.58 -13.08
C LEU A 314 12.04 -6.18 -14.46
N ALA A 315 11.03 -6.83 -15.01
CA ALA A 315 11.09 -7.43 -16.34
C ALA A 315 11.26 -6.36 -17.43
N ILE A 316 10.55 -5.23 -17.31
CA ILE A 316 10.69 -4.08 -18.21
C ILE A 316 12.10 -3.49 -18.11
N ALA A 317 12.62 -3.29 -16.90
CA ALA A 317 13.96 -2.77 -16.66
C ALA A 317 15.06 -3.71 -17.19
N LEU A 318 14.90 -5.02 -17.03
CA LEU A 318 15.79 -6.01 -17.64
C LEU A 318 15.78 -5.90 -19.17
N CYS A 319 14.61 -5.79 -19.82
CA CYS A 319 14.54 -5.58 -21.27
C CYS A 319 15.25 -4.29 -21.69
N TYR A 320 15.07 -3.21 -20.94
CA TYR A 320 15.69 -1.91 -21.21
C TYR A 320 17.23 -1.95 -21.12
N ILE A 321 17.77 -2.57 -20.06
CA ILE A 321 19.23 -2.68 -19.87
C ILE A 321 19.87 -3.64 -20.88
N ASN A 322 19.14 -4.65 -21.35
CA ASN A 322 19.62 -5.65 -22.32
C ASN A 322 20.95 -6.34 -21.93
N ASP A 323 21.16 -6.61 -20.64
CA ASP A 323 22.35 -7.26 -20.09
C ASP A 323 22.06 -8.71 -19.68
N LYS A 324 22.59 -9.65 -20.47
CA LYS A 324 22.42 -11.11 -20.26
C LYS A 324 23.00 -11.58 -18.93
N ILE A 325 24.06 -10.94 -18.43
CA ILE A 325 24.73 -11.33 -17.19
C ILE A 325 23.81 -10.99 -16.01
N ILE A 326 23.26 -9.78 -15.98
CA ILE A 326 22.31 -9.36 -14.95
C ILE A 326 21.06 -10.25 -15.02
N ALA A 327 20.46 -10.41 -16.19
CA ALA A 327 19.28 -11.26 -16.37
C ALA A 327 19.52 -12.71 -15.88
N GLY A 328 20.70 -13.28 -16.16
CA GLY A 328 21.08 -14.62 -15.69
C GLY A 328 21.20 -14.73 -14.17
N LYS A 329 21.73 -13.69 -13.49
CA LYS A 329 21.84 -13.65 -12.02
C LYS A 329 20.48 -13.61 -11.32
N LEU A 330 19.48 -12.97 -11.93
CA LEU A 330 18.14 -12.84 -11.33
C LEU A 330 17.29 -14.12 -11.42
N ASN A 331 17.70 -15.15 -12.16
CA ASN A 331 16.90 -16.37 -12.39
C ASN A 331 16.32 -16.99 -11.10
N ASN A 332 17.11 -17.10 -10.03
CA ASN A 332 16.62 -17.68 -8.78
C ASN A 332 15.48 -16.84 -8.18
N ASN A 333 15.63 -15.52 -8.16
CA ASN A 333 14.64 -14.63 -7.58
C ASN A 333 13.42 -14.42 -8.49
N LEU A 334 13.60 -14.44 -9.82
CA LEU A 334 12.51 -14.46 -10.80
C LEU A 334 11.59 -15.68 -10.64
N SER A 335 12.13 -16.84 -10.26
CA SER A 335 11.30 -18.03 -10.00
C SER A 335 10.42 -17.89 -8.75
N LYS A 336 10.89 -17.11 -7.76
CA LYS A 336 10.16 -16.85 -6.51
C LYS A 336 8.96 -15.94 -6.76
N ILE A 337 9.13 -14.89 -7.58
CA ILE A 337 8.12 -13.87 -7.91
C ILE A 337 7.42 -14.10 -9.27
N PHE A 338 7.51 -15.31 -9.81
CA PHE A 338 7.14 -15.62 -11.20
C PHE A 338 5.71 -15.18 -11.55
N ASP A 339 4.76 -15.44 -10.65
CA ASP A 339 3.34 -15.15 -10.77
C ASP A 339 2.96 -13.70 -10.40
N ASN A 340 3.90 -12.94 -9.85
CA ASN A 340 3.76 -11.50 -9.59
C ASN A 340 4.28 -10.62 -10.75
N ILE A 341 4.78 -11.23 -11.82
CA ILE A 341 5.19 -10.55 -13.05
C ILE A 341 4.08 -10.76 -14.08
N SER A 342 3.64 -9.71 -14.77
CA SER A 342 2.61 -9.83 -15.80
C SER A 342 3.02 -10.74 -16.96
N THR A 343 2.02 -11.33 -17.59
CA THR A 343 2.22 -12.23 -18.74
C THR A 343 2.90 -11.50 -19.89
N GLU A 344 2.51 -10.24 -20.13
CA GLU A 344 3.04 -9.37 -21.17
C GLU A 344 4.54 -9.06 -20.94
N SER A 345 4.93 -8.86 -19.67
CA SER A 345 6.33 -8.62 -19.30
C SER A 345 7.19 -9.88 -19.45
N TRP A 346 6.67 -11.06 -19.07
CA TRP A 346 7.33 -12.34 -19.35
C TRP A 346 7.51 -12.60 -20.84
N CYS A 347 6.47 -12.38 -21.65
CA CYS A 347 6.56 -12.49 -23.10
C CYS A 347 7.67 -11.58 -23.66
N SER A 348 7.78 -10.35 -23.15
CA SER A 348 8.81 -9.39 -23.57
C SER A 348 10.23 -9.86 -23.19
N LEU A 349 10.42 -10.35 -21.96
CA LEU A 349 11.70 -10.91 -21.51
C LEU A 349 12.16 -12.07 -22.38
N ILE A 350 11.25 -13.01 -22.66
CA ILE A 350 11.56 -14.22 -23.42
C ILE A 350 11.90 -13.86 -24.87
N LYS A 351 11.21 -12.89 -25.48
CA LYS A 351 11.54 -12.36 -26.81
C LYS A 351 12.92 -11.72 -26.83
N GLN A 352 13.28 -10.95 -25.80
CA GLN A 352 14.54 -10.22 -25.73
C GLN A 352 15.76 -11.14 -25.52
N TYR A 353 15.68 -12.05 -24.54
CA TYR A 353 16.86 -12.79 -24.05
C TYR A 353 16.93 -14.26 -24.47
N SER A 354 15.91 -14.75 -25.18
CA SER A 354 15.63 -16.16 -25.44
C SER A 354 15.17 -16.95 -24.21
N PHE A 355 14.41 -18.00 -24.48
CA PHE A 355 13.84 -18.87 -23.44
C PHE A 355 14.94 -19.69 -22.72
N THR A 356 16.08 -19.96 -23.37
CA THR A 356 17.20 -20.73 -22.78
C THR A 356 17.78 -20.06 -21.53
N LEU A 357 17.83 -18.72 -21.50
CA LEU A 357 18.36 -17.98 -20.36
C LEU A 357 17.54 -18.24 -19.09
N PHE A 358 16.22 -18.39 -19.23
CA PHE A 358 15.28 -18.57 -18.14
C PHE A 358 14.93 -20.04 -17.87
N LYS A 359 15.63 -21.02 -18.48
CA LYS A 359 15.36 -22.46 -18.28
C LYS A 359 15.31 -22.85 -16.79
N LYS A 360 16.21 -22.30 -15.96
CA LYS A 360 16.22 -22.51 -14.51
C LYS A 360 14.94 -22.02 -13.82
N VAL A 361 14.37 -20.91 -14.28
CA VAL A 361 13.11 -20.36 -13.76
C VAL A 361 11.97 -21.34 -14.02
N PHE A 362 11.85 -21.83 -15.25
CA PHE A 362 10.77 -22.75 -15.63
C PHE A 362 10.87 -24.10 -14.92
N VAL A 363 12.08 -24.64 -14.78
CA VAL A 363 12.32 -25.86 -13.99
C VAL A 363 11.98 -25.64 -12.51
N ALA A 364 12.27 -24.46 -11.95
CA ALA A 364 11.88 -24.14 -10.57
C ALA A 364 10.36 -24.03 -10.42
N VAL A 365 9.66 -23.45 -11.40
CA VAL A 365 8.18 -23.36 -11.44
C VAL A 365 7.55 -24.75 -11.56
N GLU A 366 8.11 -25.63 -12.39
CA GLU A 366 7.67 -27.03 -12.51
C GLU A 366 7.75 -27.77 -11.17
N ASN A 367 8.85 -27.59 -10.44
CA ASN A 367 9.10 -28.25 -9.15
C ASN A 367 8.37 -27.60 -7.97
N SER A 368 7.79 -26.41 -8.12
CA SER A 368 7.22 -25.66 -6.99
C SER A 368 5.88 -26.20 -6.49
N ASN A 369 5.25 -27.11 -7.22
CA ASN A 369 3.91 -27.63 -6.96
C ASN A 369 2.82 -26.54 -6.73
N ASN A 370 2.98 -25.37 -7.38
CA ASN A 370 2.09 -24.22 -7.17
C ASN A 370 1.19 -24.02 -8.39
N LEU A 371 -0.12 -24.21 -8.22
CA LEU A 371 -1.11 -24.08 -9.30
C LEU A 371 -1.13 -22.67 -9.92
N TYR A 372 -0.88 -21.63 -9.15
CA TYR A 372 -0.85 -20.25 -9.64
C TYR A 372 0.34 -20.03 -10.59
N LYS A 373 1.53 -20.47 -10.19
CA LYS A 373 2.73 -20.39 -11.03
C LYS A 373 2.62 -21.22 -12.30
N ILE A 374 2.11 -22.45 -12.21
CA ILE A 374 1.90 -23.29 -13.40
C ILE A 374 0.80 -22.71 -14.30
N GLY A 375 -0.32 -22.26 -13.72
CA GLY A 375 -1.37 -21.56 -14.47
C GLY A 375 -0.84 -20.34 -15.21
N HIS A 376 0.02 -19.56 -14.55
CA HIS A 376 0.70 -18.42 -15.14
C HIS A 376 1.65 -18.84 -16.28
N LEU A 377 2.46 -19.89 -16.10
CA LEU A 377 3.36 -20.43 -17.14
C LEU A 377 2.58 -20.87 -18.38
N ILE A 378 1.53 -21.68 -18.22
CA ILE A 378 0.70 -22.14 -19.34
C ILE A 378 0.06 -20.95 -20.06
N HIS A 379 -0.36 -19.92 -19.32
CA HIS A 379 -0.93 -18.71 -19.91
C HIS A 379 0.10 -17.92 -20.74
N ILE A 380 1.35 -17.80 -20.26
CA ILE A 380 2.47 -17.23 -21.02
C ILE A 380 2.69 -18.01 -22.32
N LEU A 381 2.81 -19.34 -22.24
CA LEU A 381 3.02 -20.19 -23.43
C LEU A 381 1.88 -20.01 -24.45
N ARG A 382 0.64 -19.93 -23.97
CA ARG A 382 -0.55 -19.68 -24.81
C ARG A 382 -0.52 -18.31 -25.49
N LYS A 383 -0.13 -17.25 -24.76
CA LYS A 383 0.02 -15.90 -25.34
C LYS A 383 1.12 -15.85 -26.39
N MET A 384 2.30 -16.43 -26.10
CA MET A 384 3.40 -16.53 -27.06
C MET A 384 2.98 -17.30 -28.33
N ALA A 385 2.26 -18.41 -28.17
CA ALA A 385 1.77 -19.20 -29.29
C ALA A 385 0.80 -18.44 -30.21
N GLN A 386 0.04 -17.47 -29.68
CA GLN A 386 -0.90 -16.65 -30.46
C GLN A 386 -0.21 -15.60 -31.33
N GLU A 387 0.88 -15.02 -30.85
CA GLU A 387 1.60 -13.96 -31.55
C GLU A 387 2.35 -14.45 -32.79
N ARG A 388 2.29 -15.76 -33.10
CA ARG A 388 3.01 -16.41 -34.21
C ARG A 388 4.49 -16.05 -34.28
N THR A 389 5.09 -15.60 -33.17
CA THR A 389 6.54 -15.50 -33.05
C THR A 389 7.06 -16.90 -33.31
N ALA A 390 7.75 -17.06 -34.45
CA ALA A 390 8.04 -18.35 -35.09
C ALA A 390 8.33 -19.43 -34.04
N LEU A 391 7.57 -20.53 -34.07
CA LEU A 391 7.58 -21.61 -33.07
C LEU A 391 9.00 -21.87 -32.57
N ASN A 392 9.37 -21.21 -31.47
CA ASN A 392 10.67 -21.35 -30.88
C ASN A 392 10.81 -22.84 -30.49
N PRO A 393 11.94 -23.52 -30.82
CA PRO A 393 12.16 -24.91 -30.41
C PRO A 393 11.78 -25.17 -28.95
N LEU A 394 12.01 -24.18 -28.09
CA LEU A 394 11.72 -24.27 -26.67
C LEU A 394 10.23 -24.10 -26.33
N LEU A 395 9.42 -23.37 -27.11
CA LEU A 395 7.96 -23.38 -26.97
C LEU A 395 7.40 -24.77 -27.28
N LYS A 396 7.91 -25.44 -28.31
CA LYS A 396 7.54 -26.82 -28.64
C LYS A 396 7.95 -27.80 -27.52
N GLU A 397 9.17 -27.68 -27.02
CA GLU A 397 9.66 -28.45 -25.88
C GLU A 397 8.74 -28.26 -24.65
N GLN A 398 8.35 -27.03 -24.33
CA GLN A 398 7.51 -26.76 -23.18
C GLN A 398 6.05 -27.24 -23.36
N ILE A 399 5.53 -27.23 -24.59
CA ILE A 399 4.24 -27.86 -24.91
C ILE A 399 4.33 -29.39 -24.72
N GLU A 400 5.48 -30.01 -25.05
CA GLU A 400 5.73 -31.44 -24.76
C GLU A 400 5.59 -31.75 -23.28
N TYR A 401 6.12 -30.88 -22.40
CA TYR A 401 6.13 -31.06 -20.95
C TYR A 401 4.81 -30.74 -20.24
N ILE A 402 3.79 -30.21 -20.93
CA ILE A 402 2.47 -29.92 -20.33
C ILE A 402 1.90 -31.06 -19.48
N PRO A 403 1.93 -32.35 -19.90
CA PRO A 403 1.38 -33.43 -19.09
C PRO A 403 2.12 -33.61 -17.75
N ASN A 404 3.41 -33.26 -17.69
CA ASN A 404 4.21 -33.30 -16.46
C ASN A 404 3.78 -32.22 -15.48
N TYR A 405 3.50 -31.01 -15.97
CA TYR A 405 3.01 -29.88 -15.17
C TYR A 405 1.65 -30.15 -14.50
N ILE A 406 0.82 -31.00 -15.09
CA ILE A 406 -0.46 -31.42 -14.50
C ILE A 406 -0.22 -32.50 -13.44
N SER A 407 0.84 -33.30 -13.59
CA SER A 407 1.10 -34.45 -12.72
C SER A 407 1.77 -34.12 -11.40
N THR A 408 2.57 -33.05 -11.38
CA THR A 408 3.19 -32.51 -10.18
C THR A 408 2.19 -31.78 -9.29
N ASN A 409 1.07 -31.32 -9.85
CA ASN A 409 0.12 -30.43 -9.20
C ASN A 409 -1.29 -31.00 -9.01
N ASP A 410 -1.86 -30.76 -7.83
CA ASP A 410 -3.24 -31.11 -7.55
C ASP A 410 -4.23 -30.08 -8.15
N ILE A 411 -4.35 -30.09 -9.49
CA ILE A 411 -5.36 -29.35 -10.26
C ILE A 411 -6.79 -29.73 -9.85
N HIS A 412 -6.95 -30.92 -9.27
CA HIS A 412 -8.24 -31.50 -8.88
C HIS A 412 -8.70 -31.00 -7.50
N ASN A 413 -7.78 -30.60 -6.63
CA ASN A 413 -8.07 -30.01 -5.34
C ASN A 413 -8.53 -28.56 -5.48
N VAL A 414 -9.85 -28.42 -5.59
CA VAL A 414 -10.57 -27.15 -5.67
C VAL A 414 -11.31 -26.82 -4.37
N LYS A 415 -10.72 -27.13 -3.21
CA LYS A 415 -11.26 -26.71 -1.91
C LYS A 415 -11.26 -25.17 -1.84
N ASP A 416 -12.35 -24.61 -1.32
CA ASP A 416 -12.41 -23.17 -1.05
C ASP A 416 -11.46 -22.89 0.11
N SER A 417 -10.34 -22.23 -0.15
CA SER A 417 -9.54 -21.64 0.91
C SER A 417 -10.28 -20.40 1.39
N TYR A 418 -11.09 -20.54 2.45
CA TYR A 418 -11.49 -19.41 3.27
C TYR A 418 -10.25 -18.96 4.08
N LEU A 419 -9.25 -18.44 3.40
CA LEU A 419 -8.16 -17.71 4.05
C LEU A 419 -8.63 -16.26 4.14
N TYR A 420 -8.89 -15.82 5.37
CA TYR A 420 -9.45 -14.51 5.72
C TYR A 420 -8.55 -13.31 5.32
N TYR A 421 -7.43 -13.55 4.62
CA TYR A 421 -6.37 -12.57 4.37
C TYR A 421 -6.00 -12.33 2.91
N GLU A 422 -6.50 -13.09 1.94
CA GLU A 422 -6.17 -12.85 0.52
C GLU A 422 -7.24 -11.98 -0.18
N LYS A 423 -7.11 -10.65 -0.02
CA LYS A 423 -7.77 -9.71 -0.93
C LYS A 423 -7.07 -9.78 -2.30
N ASN A 424 -7.85 -10.00 -3.36
CA ASN A 424 -7.51 -9.97 -4.80
C ASN A 424 -6.88 -11.19 -5.48
N THR A 425 -6.80 -12.37 -4.87
CA THR A 425 -6.33 -13.57 -5.59
C THR A 425 -7.49 -14.22 -6.37
N ILE A 426 -7.28 -14.45 -7.67
CA ILE A 426 -8.18 -15.26 -8.49
C ILE A 426 -8.33 -16.62 -7.79
N GLY A 427 -9.56 -17.00 -7.40
CA GLY A 427 -9.77 -18.24 -6.66
C GLY A 427 -9.19 -19.46 -7.38
N ARG A 428 -8.67 -20.43 -6.63
CA ARG A 428 -7.98 -21.63 -7.15
C ARG A 428 -8.75 -22.34 -8.27
N MET A 429 -10.08 -22.37 -8.17
CA MET A 429 -10.99 -22.91 -9.21
C MET A 429 -10.91 -22.18 -10.55
N GLU A 430 -10.83 -20.86 -10.52
CA GLU A 430 -10.77 -20.04 -11.72
C GLU A 430 -9.39 -20.19 -12.39
N VAL A 431 -8.32 -20.30 -11.59
CA VAL A 431 -6.97 -20.66 -12.08
C VAL A 431 -6.97 -22.03 -12.76
N ALA A 432 -7.54 -23.06 -12.11
CA ALA A 432 -7.66 -24.40 -12.70
C ALA A 432 -8.46 -24.37 -14.00
N THR A 433 -9.57 -23.61 -14.04
CA THR A 433 -10.42 -23.48 -15.25
C THR A 433 -9.63 -22.86 -16.40
N ARG A 434 -8.93 -21.75 -16.14
CA ARG A 434 -8.11 -21.08 -17.15
C ARG A 434 -6.97 -21.97 -17.64
N LEU A 435 -6.30 -22.68 -16.73
CA LEU A 435 -5.23 -23.61 -17.08
C LEU A 435 -5.74 -24.70 -18.04
N VAL A 436 -6.88 -25.33 -17.76
CA VAL A 436 -7.46 -26.34 -18.67
C VAL A 436 -7.82 -25.71 -20.02
N GLN A 437 -8.43 -24.53 -20.04
CA GLN A 437 -8.75 -23.83 -21.29
C GLN A 437 -7.51 -23.53 -22.13
N ASP A 438 -6.42 -23.11 -21.50
CA ASP A 438 -5.19 -22.79 -22.21
C ASP A 438 -4.46 -24.04 -22.69
N ILE A 439 -4.50 -25.15 -21.95
CA ILE A 439 -4.04 -26.47 -22.42
C ILE A 439 -4.85 -26.93 -23.64
N LEU A 440 -6.18 -26.82 -23.62
CA LEU A 440 -7.04 -27.17 -24.75
C LEU A 440 -6.74 -26.32 -26.00
N ARG A 441 -6.32 -25.06 -25.82
CA ARG A 441 -5.87 -24.20 -26.93
C ARG A 441 -4.50 -24.63 -27.46
N LEU A 442 -3.55 -24.89 -26.57
CA LEU A 442 -2.21 -25.34 -26.91
C LEU A 442 -2.19 -26.74 -27.52
N SER A 443 -3.18 -27.59 -27.24
CA SER A 443 -3.26 -28.92 -27.83
C SER A 443 -3.45 -28.90 -29.36
N THR A 444 -3.76 -27.75 -29.96
CA THR A 444 -3.81 -27.60 -31.43
C THR A 444 -2.47 -27.92 -32.10
N PHE A 445 -1.34 -27.68 -31.40
CA PHE A 445 0.01 -28.06 -31.84
C PHE A 445 0.28 -29.57 -31.72
N LYS A 446 -0.60 -30.32 -31.06
CA LYS A 446 -0.47 -31.75 -30.75
C LYS A 446 -1.61 -32.61 -31.33
N ASN A 447 -2.35 -32.09 -32.30
CA ASN A 447 -3.49 -32.81 -32.91
C ASN A 447 -3.13 -34.18 -33.52
N LYS A 448 -1.87 -34.40 -33.94
CA LYS A 448 -1.39 -35.68 -34.50
C LYS A 448 -0.71 -36.59 -33.48
N ASP A 449 -0.49 -36.11 -32.26
CA ASP A 449 0.25 -36.80 -31.22
C ASP A 449 -0.73 -37.49 -30.26
N THR A 450 -1.04 -38.75 -30.58
CA THR A 450 -2.01 -39.57 -29.83
C THR A 450 -1.49 -39.86 -28.43
N THR A 451 -0.20 -40.20 -28.28
CA THR A 451 0.45 -40.46 -27.00
C THR A 451 0.35 -39.26 -26.06
N TRP A 452 0.74 -38.07 -26.53
CA TRP A 452 0.64 -36.85 -25.73
C TRP A 452 -0.82 -36.57 -25.33
N THR A 453 -1.75 -36.75 -26.27
CA THR A 453 -3.19 -36.52 -26.03
C THR A 453 -3.75 -37.46 -24.97
N GLU A 454 -3.44 -38.75 -25.03
CA GLU A 454 -3.89 -39.76 -24.07
C GLU A 454 -3.31 -39.53 -22.68
N ILE A 455 -2.00 -39.24 -22.57
CA ILE A 455 -1.34 -38.94 -21.30
C ILE A 455 -1.97 -37.69 -20.69
N THR A 456 -2.13 -36.62 -21.47
CA THR A 456 -2.72 -35.36 -21.01
C THR A 456 -4.16 -35.57 -20.53
N THR A 457 -4.96 -36.34 -21.28
CA THR A 457 -6.33 -36.71 -20.90
C THR A 457 -6.34 -37.37 -19.52
N LYS A 458 -5.55 -38.44 -19.35
CA LYS A 458 -5.45 -39.19 -18.09
C LYS A 458 -5.05 -38.31 -16.91
N LYS A 459 -4.16 -37.33 -17.13
CA LYS A 459 -3.73 -36.39 -16.08
C LYS A 459 -4.83 -35.39 -15.73
N ILE A 460 -5.49 -34.77 -16.72
CA ILE A 460 -6.60 -33.80 -16.50
C ILE A 460 -7.79 -34.46 -15.79
N THR A 461 -8.04 -35.74 -16.05
CA THR A 461 -9.21 -36.48 -15.54
C THR A 461 -8.88 -37.47 -14.42
N LYS A 462 -7.67 -37.43 -13.84
CA LYS A 462 -7.23 -38.38 -12.81
C LYS A 462 -8.18 -38.48 -11.61
N TYR A 463 -8.70 -37.34 -11.13
CA TYR A 463 -9.68 -37.29 -10.04
C TYR A 463 -10.87 -36.40 -10.41
N LEU A 464 -12.07 -36.98 -10.45
CA LEU A 464 -13.31 -36.35 -10.93
C LEU A 464 -14.30 -36.07 -9.79
N SER A 465 -13.86 -35.27 -8.80
CA SER A 465 -14.80 -34.76 -7.79
C SER A 465 -15.94 -33.98 -8.45
N ARG A 466 -17.16 -34.05 -7.89
CA ARG A 466 -18.33 -33.33 -8.44
C ARG A 466 -18.06 -31.84 -8.62
N LYS A 467 -17.30 -31.25 -7.69
CA LYS A 467 -16.92 -29.82 -7.74
C LYS A 467 -15.97 -29.55 -8.90
N TYR A 468 -14.91 -30.34 -9.06
CA TYR A 468 -13.95 -30.19 -10.16
C TYR A 468 -14.62 -30.40 -11.53
N LEU A 469 -15.42 -31.45 -11.69
CA LEU A 469 -16.13 -31.75 -12.94
C LEU A 469 -17.05 -30.59 -13.34
N ASN A 470 -17.93 -30.15 -12.43
CA ASN A 470 -18.95 -29.15 -12.74
C ASN A 470 -18.41 -27.73 -12.86
N LYS A 471 -17.42 -27.36 -12.02
CA LYS A 471 -16.98 -25.97 -11.91
C LYS A 471 -15.68 -25.68 -12.68
N VAL A 472 -14.88 -26.71 -12.99
CA VAL A 472 -13.63 -26.57 -13.76
C VAL A 472 -13.79 -27.17 -15.15
N LEU A 473 -13.92 -28.50 -15.25
CA LEU A 473 -13.88 -29.18 -16.56
C LEU A 473 -15.03 -28.77 -17.48
N PHE A 474 -16.26 -28.76 -16.97
CA PHE A 474 -17.44 -28.37 -17.75
C PHE A 474 -17.34 -26.91 -18.24
N LYS A 475 -16.95 -25.99 -17.35
CA LYS A 475 -16.74 -24.57 -17.68
C LYS A 475 -15.59 -24.38 -18.69
N ALA A 476 -14.53 -25.16 -18.58
CA ALA A 476 -13.41 -25.12 -19.53
C ALA A 476 -13.82 -25.63 -20.92
N LEU A 477 -14.57 -26.74 -20.99
CA LEU A 477 -15.04 -27.32 -22.25
C LEU A 477 -16.06 -26.43 -22.96
N LEU A 478 -17.04 -25.87 -22.24
CA LEU A 478 -18.05 -24.98 -22.83
C LEU A 478 -17.43 -23.75 -23.50
N ASN A 479 -16.41 -23.18 -22.87
CA ASN A 479 -15.72 -22.00 -23.37
C ASN A 479 -14.62 -22.32 -24.40
N SER A 480 -14.37 -23.60 -24.70
CA SER A 480 -13.37 -23.99 -25.68
C SER A 480 -13.87 -23.81 -27.10
N LYS A 481 -13.22 -22.91 -27.83
CA LYS A 481 -13.43 -22.69 -29.27
C LYS A 481 -12.81 -23.80 -30.13
N ASN A 482 -11.73 -24.43 -29.67
CA ASN A 482 -10.99 -25.43 -30.44
C ASN A 482 -11.47 -26.84 -30.07
N LYS A 483 -11.82 -27.64 -31.09
CA LYS A 483 -12.30 -29.02 -30.95
C LYS A 483 -11.19 -30.00 -31.34
N THR A 484 -10.15 -30.04 -30.54
CA THR A 484 -8.97 -30.91 -30.72
C THR A 484 -9.24 -32.33 -30.23
N PRO A 485 -8.41 -33.33 -30.57
CA PRO A 485 -8.52 -34.68 -29.99
C PRO A 485 -8.54 -34.67 -28.45
N LEU A 486 -7.73 -33.84 -27.81
CA LEU A 486 -7.74 -33.66 -26.35
C LEU A 486 -9.10 -33.17 -25.84
N PHE A 487 -9.72 -32.20 -26.54
CA PHE A 487 -11.05 -31.70 -26.18
C PHE A 487 -12.08 -32.84 -26.19
N TYR A 488 -12.11 -33.65 -27.24
CA TYR A 488 -13.05 -34.77 -27.35
C TYR A 488 -12.79 -35.82 -26.29
N ASN A 489 -11.53 -36.20 -26.05
CA ASN A 489 -11.20 -37.18 -25.02
C ASN A 489 -11.63 -36.73 -23.61
N VAL A 490 -11.36 -35.48 -23.23
CA VAL A 490 -11.79 -34.94 -21.92
C VAL A 490 -13.32 -34.84 -21.85
N LYS A 491 -13.98 -34.44 -22.94
CA LYS A 491 -15.45 -34.38 -23.03
C LYS A 491 -16.07 -35.77 -22.84
N GLU A 492 -15.56 -36.79 -23.52
CA GLU A 492 -16.08 -38.15 -23.40
C GLU A 492 -15.93 -38.71 -21.99
N VAL A 493 -14.77 -38.50 -21.34
CA VAL A 493 -14.60 -38.89 -19.94
C VAL A 493 -15.60 -38.18 -19.02
N CYS A 494 -15.88 -36.89 -19.25
CA CYS A 494 -16.89 -36.17 -18.48
C CYS A 494 -18.30 -36.71 -18.71
N ILE A 495 -18.65 -37.08 -19.95
CA ILE A 495 -19.95 -37.68 -20.29
C ILE A 495 -20.09 -39.04 -19.60
N GLN A 496 -19.08 -39.91 -19.69
CA GLN A 496 -19.09 -41.22 -19.07
C GLN A 496 -19.26 -41.13 -17.54
N GLU A 497 -18.54 -40.22 -16.91
CA GLU A 497 -18.64 -39.99 -15.45
C GLU A 497 -20.02 -39.45 -15.05
N LEU A 498 -20.60 -38.56 -15.85
CA LEU A 498 -21.97 -38.07 -15.64
C LEU A 498 -22.98 -39.21 -15.81
N SER A 499 -22.87 -40.00 -16.87
CA SER A 499 -23.73 -41.16 -17.12
C SER A 499 -23.66 -42.18 -15.98
N HIS A 500 -22.45 -42.51 -15.51
CA HIS A 500 -22.25 -43.38 -14.35
C HIS A 500 -22.98 -42.85 -13.11
N LYS A 501 -22.78 -41.58 -12.78
CA LYS A 501 -23.42 -40.94 -11.62
C LYS A 501 -24.94 -40.79 -11.75
N THR A 502 -25.48 -40.70 -12.96
CA THR A 502 -26.93 -40.66 -13.18
C THR A 502 -27.58 -42.04 -13.19
N ASN A 503 -26.83 -43.08 -13.54
CA ASN A 503 -27.31 -44.47 -13.51
C ASN A 503 -27.45 -44.97 -12.07
N GLU A 504 -26.58 -44.51 -11.17
CA GLU A 504 -26.71 -44.69 -9.72
C GLU A 504 -27.76 -43.74 -9.15
N LYS A 505 -29.05 -44.05 -9.36
CA LYS A 505 -30.14 -43.29 -8.74
C LYS A 505 -29.97 -43.31 -7.22
N PRO A 506 -30.04 -42.16 -6.53
CA PRO A 506 -30.01 -42.14 -5.07
C PRO A 506 -31.17 -42.99 -4.57
N GLN A 507 -30.84 -44.13 -3.96
CA GLN A 507 -31.83 -44.95 -3.29
C GLN A 507 -32.11 -44.32 -1.93
N PRO A 508 -33.38 -44.29 -1.48
CA PRO A 508 -33.65 -44.00 -0.09
C PRO A 508 -32.85 -45.00 0.77
N PRO A 509 -32.34 -44.59 1.93
CA PRO A 509 -31.72 -45.54 2.84
C PRO A 509 -32.71 -46.65 3.18
N ILE A 510 -32.19 -47.85 3.48
CA ILE A 510 -32.97 -49.10 3.70
C ILE A 510 -34.13 -48.87 4.68
N ASN A 511 -33.92 -47.98 5.64
CA ASN A 511 -34.92 -47.27 6.43
C ASN A 511 -34.57 -45.77 6.38
N TRP A 512 -35.49 -44.86 6.69
CA TRP A 512 -35.24 -43.40 6.62
C TRP A 512 -34.18 -42.87 7.60
N THR A 513 -33.48 -43.77 8.30
CA THR A 513 -32.38 -43.50 9.21
C THR A 513 -31.17 -42.91 8.46
N ARG A 514 -30.60 -41.86 9.03
CA ARG A 514 -29.51 -41.04 8.53
C ARG A 514 -28.50 -40.88 9.67
N LYS A 515 -27.21 -40.99 9.37
CA LYS A 515 -26.16 -40.78 10.38
C LYS A 515 -26.17 -39.31 10.84
N VAL A 516 -26.24 -39.08 12.15
CA VAL A 516 -26.08 -37.73 12.72
C VAL A 516 -24.65 -37.23 12.49
N PRO A 517 -24.44 -36.07 11.86
CA PRO A 517 -23.10 -35.54 11.61
C PRO A 517 -22.33 -35.29 12.92
N ASN A 518 -21.13 -35.87 13.03
CA ASN A 518 -20.20 -35.59 14.12
C ASN A 518 -19.41 -34.31 13.80
N SER A 519 -20.08 -33.15 13.87
CA SER A 519 -19.50 -31.84 13.56
C SER A 519 -19.42 -30.97 14.81
N LYS A 520 -18.25 -30.37 15.07
CA LYS A 520 -18.08 -29.34 16.11
C LYS A 520 -18.84 -28.04 15.78
N ARG A 521 -19.25 -27.84 14.53
CA ARG A 521 -20.05 -26.68 14.10
C ARG A 521 -21.53 -26.96 14.31
N ASN A 522 -22.21 -26.07 15.02
CA ASN A 522 -23.65 -26.08 15.33
C ASN A 522 -24.15 -27.33 16.08
N PRO A 523 -23.56 -27.68 17.24
CA PRO A 523 -23.91 -28.89 17.98
C PRO A 523 -25.41 -28.95 18.35
N LYS A 524 -26.00 -27.82 18.74
CA LYS A 524 -27.42 -27.71 19.10
C LYS A 524 -28.36 -28.05 17.94
N ILE A 525 -27.97 -27.77 16.70
CA ILE A 525 -28.79 -28.10 15.51
C ILE A 525 -28.77 -29.61 15.27
N TRP A 526 -27.60 -30.25 15.39
CA TRP A 526 -27.48 -31.69 15.22
C TRP A 526 -28.17 -32.47 16.34
N GLU A 527 -28.11 -31.97 17.56
CA GLU A 527 -28.86 -32.51 18.71
C GLU A 527 -30.37 -32.44 18.45
N MET A 528 -30.88 -31.28 18.02
CA MET A 528 -32.29 -31.08 17.69
C MET A 528 -32.77 -31.97 16.53
N LEU A 529 -31.93 -32.20 15.52
CA LEU A 529 -32.25 -33.05 14.37
C LEU A 529 -32.04 -34.55 14.65
N SER A 530 -31.34 -34.90 15.74
CA SER A 530 -30.95 -36.29 16.04
C SER A 530 -32.14 -37.26 16.07
N PRO A 531 -33.31 -36.94 16.66
CA PRO A 531 -34.46 -37.84 16.65
C PRO A 531 -34.97 -38.15 15.24
N PHE A 532 -35.08 -37.13 14.39
CA PHE A 532 -35.50 -37.26 12.99
C PHE A 532 -34.48 -38.02 12.15
N LEU A 533 -33.20 -37.70 12.30
CA LEU A 533 -32.14 -38.39 11.57
C LEU A 533 -32.06 -39.86 11.96
N ASN A 534 -32.30 -40.21 13.23
CA ASN A 534 -32.28 -41.61 13.66
C ASN A 534 -33.58 -42.38 13.31
N SER A 535 -34.66 -41.69 12.93
CA SER A 535 -35.96 -42.31 12.67
C SER A 535 -35.95 -43.18 11.41
N PRO A 536 -36.41 -44.45 11.50
CA PRO A 536 -36.49 -45.34 10.35
C PRO A 536 -37.70 -45.05 9.44
N ILE A 537 -38.64 -44.23 9.89
CA ILE A 537 -39.92 -43.97 9.21
C ILE A 537 -40.13 -42.50 8.84
N ASP A 538 -39.48 -41.55 9.53
CA ASP A 538 -39.71 -40.13 9.29
C ASP A 538 -38.97 -39.63 8.06
N PHE A 539 -39.73 -39.28 7.03
CA PHE A 539 -39.21 -38.72 5.79
C PHE A 539 -39.39 -37.19 5.69
N VAL A 540 -40.21 -36.59 6.56
CA VAL A 540 -40.41 -35.12 6.67
C VAL A 540 -40.04 -34.65 8.07
N TYR A 541 -39.22 -33.60 8.17
CA TYR A 541 -38.92 -32.94 9.45
C TYR A 541 -39.75 -31.67 9.59
N GLU A 542 -40.69 -31.65 10.53
CA GLU A 542 -41.42 -30.45 10.89
C GLU A 542 -40.65 -29.68 11.97
N TYR A 543 -40.03 -28.57 11.59
CA TYR A 543 -39.38 -27.67 12.55
C TYR A 543 -40.45 -26.95 13.38
N ARG A 544 -40.69 -27.44 14.60
CA ARG A 544 -41.48 -26.71 15.60
C ARG A 544 -40.55 -25.76 16.36
N GLY A 545 -40.32 -24.58 15.79
CA GLY A 545 -39.69 -23.48 16.53
C GLY A 545 -40.48 -23.23 17.81
N LYS A 546 -39.79 -23.19 18.96
CA LYS A 546 -40.36 -23.08 20.33
C LYS A 546 -41.75 -22.45 20.31
N SER A 547 -42.79 -23.30 20.34
CA SER A 547 -44.13 -22.83 20.63
C SER A 547 -44.09 -22.27 22.04
N THR A 548 -44.22 -20.95 22.18
CA THR A 548 -44.57 -20.33 23.45
C THR A 548 -45.85 -21.00 23.94
N THR A 549 -45.73 -21.84 24.95
CA THR A 549 -46.86 -22.25 25.78
C THR A 549 -47.38 -21.00 26.50
N LYS A 550 -48.29 -20.28 25.85
CA LYS A 550 -49.35 -19.53 26.52
C LYS A 550 -50.67 -20.06 25.99
N THR A 551 -51.31 -20.83 26.86
CA THR A 551 -52.75 -21.06 26.88
C THR A 551 -53.51 -19.79 26.53
N GLY A 552 -54.36 -19.85 25.51
CA GLY A 552 -55.17 -18.72 25.09
C GLY A 552 -55.90 -19.03 23.80
N SER A 553 -57.08 -19.62 23.93
CA SER A 553 -58.06 -19.81 22.87
C SER A 553 -58.22 -18.56 22.00
N ARG A 554 -58.10 -18.72 20.68
CA ARG A 554 -58.90 -17.96 19.70
C ARG A 554 -59.09 -18.81 18.46
N LYS A 555 -60.29 -19.40 18.37
CA LYS A 555 -60.93 -19.68 17.08
C LYS A 555 -61.15 -18.33 16.38
N CYS A 556 -60.88 -18.27 15.09
CA CYS A 556 -61.67 -17.51 14.12
C CYS A 556 -61.43 -18.10 12.73
N ASN A 557 -62.50 -18.07 11.94
CA ASN A 557 -62.77 -18.79 10.69
C ASN A 557 -61.78 -18.57 9.55
#